data_AF-A0A2M8PNL4-F1
#
_entry.id   AF-A0A2M8PNL4-F1
#
_cell.length_a   1.000
_cell.length_b   1.000
_cell.length_c   1.000
_cell.angle_alpha   90.00
_cell.angle_beta   90.00
_cell.angle_gamma   90.00
#
_symmetry.space_group_name_H-M   'P 1'
#
loop_
_entity.id
_entity.type
_entity.pdbx_description
1 polymer ?
#
loop_
_entity_poly.entity_id
_entity_poly.type
_entity_poly.pdbx_seq_one_letter_code
_entity_poly.pdbx_strand_id
1 'polypeptide(L)'
;MFEDIKLNANSEAVTQRETPHGMLRTLFVSPQSDQDTTHQALLRARYDDTRMVFTLVTGQHAEALAEKTITFLWEQFPAVDVTLRQFADLVQNFLQGEARTIAPDDESRHAVVMGALTRESNAGKGWLAWLGTSGIFILDRNSEPMNLETGLMLGEGWSPKQGIMPEAAQVHADVVLINTISRLLIFTNVLRPVISEVPVLGRAALQRIAAKQAQQIPAVLFDLKAFSVVNVPQHLNVYYRWDDATHVTLFWSGAEEATGYRVEQATLPSFEDATLLAELADSRQRLYRVQPPPEQEVFYRVTPIVKDVAGKPSNLIVVTPVPLVAPSIESIQWLSSGGFRITWTNIPQADLYELESSPDPDFDSPETAIIYRGSAPLHETSGDTPTGWYYRVRSLNTHFAPRTPSSWSATRRAPVQLETPQFTTINRQVLVWRPVIGAKSYEVRRF
;
A
#
# COMPACT_ATOMS: atom_id res chain seq x y z
N MET A 1 -19.85 -1.30 -21.90
CA MET A 1 -20.11 -1.65 -23.31
C MET A 1 -19.43 -2.98 -23.55
N PHE A 2 -20.13 -3.99 -24.09
CA PHE A 2 -19.50 -5.28 -24.38
C PHE A 2 -19.20 -5.36 -25.88
N GLU A 3 -18.06 -5.95 -26.21
CA GLU A 3 -17.64 -6.15 -27.60
C GLU A 3 -17.41 -7.64 -27.85
N ASP A 4 -17.89 -8.13 -29.00
CA ASP A 4 -17.81 -9.53 -29.41
C ASP A 4 -17.00 -9.62 -30.70
N ILE A 5 -15.98 -10.47 -30.71
CA ILE A 5 -15.10 -10.73 -31.85
C ILE A 5 -15.46 -12.11 -32.39
N LYS A 6 -15.86 -12.20 -33.66
CA LYS A 6 -16.12 -13.46 -34.36
C LYS A 6 -15.22 -13.56 -35.58
N LEU A 7 -14.30 -14.53 -35.60
CA LEU A 7 -13.42 -14.77 -36.75
C LEU A 7 -13.67 -16.13 -37.38
N ASN A 8 -13.98 -16.11 -38.67
CA ASN A 8 -14.33 -17.26 -39.50
C ASN A 8 -13.73 -17.14 -40.91
N ALA A 9 -14.12 -18.05 -41.80
CA ALA A 9 -13.71 -18.12 -43.22
C ALA A 9 -13.77 -16.78 -43.98
N ASN A 10 -14.68 -15.88 -43.58
CA ASN A 10 -14.93 -14.61 -44.26
C ASN A 10 -14.20 -13.41 -43.61
N SER A 11 -13.42 -13.65 -42.56
CA SER A 11 -12.71 -12.60 -41.84
C SER A 11 -11.39 -12.23 -42.52
N GLU A 12 -10.91 -11.00 -42.27
CA GLU A 12 -9.56 -10.63 -42.69
C GLU A 12 -8.52 -11.59 -42.09
N ALA A 13 -7.49 -11.91 -42.87
CA ALA A 13 -6.51 -12.92 -42.47
C ALA A 13 -5.78 -12.56 -41.16
N VAL A 14 -5.51 -11.27 -40.91
CA VAL A 14 -4.85 -10.78 -39.69
C VAL A 14 -5.64 -9.59 -39.16
N THR A 15 -6.10 -9.66 -37.91
CA THR A 15 -6.74 -8.53 -37.23
C THR A 15 -5.95 -8.16 -35.97
N GLN A 16 -5.90 -6.86 -35.67
CA GLN A 16 -5.29 -6.34 -34.45
C GLN A 16 -6.24 -5.34 -33.80
N ARG A 17 -6.36 -5.41 -32.48
CA ARG A 17 -7.25 -4.56 -31.70
C ARG A 17 -6.70 -4.31 -30.31
N GLU A 18 -6.88 -3.09 -29.82
CA GLU A 18 -6.63 -2.75 -28.42
C GLU A 18 -7.87 -3.05 -27.58
N THR A 19 -7.68 -3.70 -26.44
CA THR A 19 -8.74 -4.04 -25.49
C THR A 19 -8.32 -3.61 -24.09
N PRO A 20 -9.23 -3.47 -23.11
CA PRO A 20 -8.86 -3.23 -21.72
C PRO A 20 -7.83 -4.24 -21.20
N HIS A 21 -7.86 -5.47 -21.72
CA HIS A 21 -7.02 -6.60 -21.28
C HIS A 21 -5.62 -6.61 -21.91
N GLY A 22 -5.41 -5.86 -23.00
CA GLY A 22 -4.16 -5.83 -23.73
C GLY A 22 -4.34 -5.61 -25.22
N MET A 23 -3.24 -5.76 -25.96
CA MET A 23 -3.26 -5.74 -27.42
C MET A 23 -3.56 -7.14 -27.94
N LEU A 24 -4.75 -7.31 -28.50
CA LEU A 24 -5.21 -8.54 -29.13
C LEU A 24 -4.79 -8.56 -30.60
N ARG A 25 -4.21 -9.68 -31.03
CA ARG A 25 -3.93 -10.00 -32.42
C ARG A 25 -4.52 -11.37 -32.73
N THR A 26 -5.08 -11.50 -33.91
CA THR A 26 -5.68 -12.75 -34.36
C THR A 26 -5.25 -13.04 -35.77
N LEU A 27 -5.09 -14.32 -36.07
CA LEU A 27 -4.85 -14.82 -37.41
C LEU A 27 -5.95 -15.81 -37.75
N PHE A 28 -6.55 -15.68 -38.92
CA PHE A 28 -7.44 -16.68 -39.49
C PHE A 28 -6.98 -17.03 -40.90
N VAL A 29 -6.81 -18.33 -41.15
CA VAL A 29 -6.34 -18.86 -42.42
C VAL A 29 -7.26 -20.00 -42.85
N SER A 30 -7.80 -19.92 -44.07
CA SER A 30 -8.59 -20.99 -44.69
C SER A 30 -8.01 -21.34 -46.07
N PRO A 31 -8.01 -22.62 -46.47
CA PRO A 31 -7.70 -23.02 -47.84
C PRO A 31 -8.62 -22.32 -48.85
N GLN A 32 -8.05 -21.74 -49.92
CA GLN A 32 -8.81 -20.99 -50.93
C GLN A 32 -9.80 -21.85 -51.76
N SER A 33 -9.75 -23.19 -51.66
CA SER A 33 -10.53 -24.11 -52.49
C SER A 33 -11.77 -24.72 -51.82
N ASP A 34 -12.01 -24.51 -50.52
CA ASP A 34 -13.18 -25.07 -49.85
C ASP A 34 -14.38 -24.11 -49.93
N GLN A 35 -15.20 -24.28 -50.98
CA GLN A 35 -16.62 -23.92 -50.91
C GLN A 35 -17.41 -24.87 -50.01
N ASP A 36 -16.80 -25.98 -49.58
CA ASP A 36 -17.41 -26.94 -48.67
C ASP A 36 -17.08 -26.58 -47.21
N THR A 37 -18.13 -26.32 -46.44
CA THR A 37 -18.11 -25.69 -45.11
C THR A 37 -17.69 -26.64 -43.98
N THR A 38 -16.99 -27.73 -44.28
CA THR A 38 -16.81 -28.90 -43.40
C THR A 38 -15.69 -28.77 -42.37
N HIS A 39 -14.83 -27.76 -42.46
CA HIS A 39 -13.73 -27.53 -41.50
C HIS A 39 -13.69 -26.08 -40.99
N GLN A 40 -14.72 -25.67 -40.26
CA GLN A 40 -14.74 -24.35 -39.65
C GLN A 40 -13.83 -24.32 -38.42
N ALA A 41 -12.89 -23.37 -38.43
CA ALA A 41 -12.27 -22.90 -37.21
C ALA A 41 -12.92 -21.57 -36.83
N LEU A 42 -13.24 -21.37 -35.56
CA LEU A 42 -13.89 -20.17 -35.08
C LEU A 42 -13.22 -19.71 -33.79
N LEU A 43 -12.81 -18.45 -33.78
CA LEU A 43 -12.45 -17.74 -32.55
C LEU A 43 -13.59 -16.80 -32.19
N ARG A 44 -14.05 -16.91 -30.95
CA ARG A 44 -14.94 -15.94 -30.31
C ARG A 44 -14.30 -15.36 -29.06
N ALA A 45 -14.45 -14.05 -28.86
CA ALA A 45 -14.03 -13.39 -27.64
C ALA A 45 -15.03 -12.31 -27.25
N ARG A 46 -15.39 -12.26 -25.97
CA ARG A 46 -16.29 -11.28 -25.37
C ARG A 46 -15.59 -10.62 -24.19
N TYR A 47 -15.63 -9.29 -24.12
CA TYR A 47 -14.96 -8.55 -23.04
C TYR A 47 -15.68 -7.26 -22.64
N ASP A 48 -15.38 -6.84 -21.42
CA ASP A 48 -15.62 -5.52 -20.84
C ASP A 48 -14.33 -5.02 -20.15
N ASP A 49 -14.43 -3.97 -19.33
CA ASP A 49 -13.28 -3.36 -18.65
C ASP A 49 -12.63 -4.26 -17.60
N THR A 50 -13.36 -5.24 -17.03
CA THR A 50 -12.89 -6.06 -15.90
C THR A 50 -12.69 -7.53 -16.27
N ARG A 51 -13.34 -8.03 -17.31
CA ARG A 51 -13.25 -9.44 -17.73
C ARG A 51 -13.21 -9.63 -19.25
N MET A 52 -12.54 -10.69 -19.67
CA MET A 52 -12.53 -11.18 -21.05
C MET A 52 -12.69 -12.70 -21.03
N VAL A 53 -13.63 -13.22 -21.80
CA VAL A 53 -13.74 -14.65 -22.08
C VAL A 53 -13.50 -14.88 -23.56
N PHE A 54 -12.93 -16.02 -23.91
CA PHE A 54 -12.73 -16.41 -25.29
C PHE A 54 -12.88 -17.92 -25.44
N THR A 55 -13.24 -18.32 -26.65
CA THR A 55 -13.28 -19.71 -27.06
C THR A 55 -12.77 -19.82 -28.48
N LEU A 56 -12.03 -20.88 -28.74
CA LEU A 56 -11.51 -21.19 -30.04
C LEU A 56 -11.80 -22.66 -30.33
N VAL A 57 -12.54 -22.89 -31.40
CA VAL A 57 -13.10 -24.21 -31.73
C VAL A 57 -12.71 -24.56 -33.16
N THR A 58 -12.32 -25.80 -33.40
CA THR A 58 -12.16 -26.36 -34.75
C THR A 58 -13.08 -27.56 -34.94
N GLY A 59 -13.62 -27.72 -36.15
CA GLY A 59 -14.44 -28.86 -36.54
C GLY A 59 -15.75 -28.43 -37.18
N GLN A 60 -16.56 -29.41 -37.57
CA GLN A 60 -17.77 -29.21 -38.38
C GLN A 60 -18.82 -28.30 -37.71
N HIS A 61 -18.95 -28.39 -36.38
CA HIS A 61 -19.91 -27.64 -35.56
C HIS A 61 -19.25 -26.53 -34.74
N ALA A 62 -18.11 -26.00 -35.19
CA ALA A 62 -17.36 -24.99 -34.47
C ALA A 62 -18.20 -23.74 -34.14
N GLU A 63 -19.10 -23.32 -35.03
CA GLU A 63 -19.98 -22.18 -34.81
C GLU A 63 -20.94 -22.39 -33.63
N ALA A 64 -21.67 -23.50 -33.63
CA ALA A 64 -22.62 -23.81 -32.57
C ALA A 64 -21.92 -24.03 -31.22
N LEU A 65 -20.77 -24.73 -31.21
CA LEU A 65 -20.03 -24.99 -29.98
C LEU A 65 -19.39 -23.72 -29.42
N ALA A 66 -18.84 -22.84 -30.26
CA ALA A 66 -18.29 -21.56 -29.80
C ALA A 66 -19.37 -20.64 -29.22
N GLU A 67 -20.57 -20.57 -29.82
CA GLU A 67 -21.69 -19.78 -29.30
C GLU A 67 -22.12 -20.25 -27.90
N LYS A 68 -22.28 -21.56 -27.72
CA LYS A 68 -22.61 -22.12 -26.41
C LYS A 68 -21.50 -21.87 -25.39
N THR A 69 -20.25 -22.12 -25.79
CA THR A 69 -19.10 -21.99 -24.89
C THR A 69 -18.89 -20.55 -24.42
N ILE A 70 -18.96 -19.57 -25.34
CA ILE A 70 -18.76 -18.16 -24.97
C ILE A 70 -19.85 -17.68 -24.02
N THR A 71 -21.09 -18.14 -24.22
CA THR A 71 -22.23 -17.82 -23.35
C THR A 71 -22.04 -18.42 -21.97
N PHE A 72 -21.71 -19.72 -21.91
CA PHE A 72 -21.40 -20.43 -20.68
C PHE A 72 -20.28 -19.73 -19.88
N LEU A 73 -19.14 -19.45 -20.49
CA LEU A 73 -18.02 -18.78 -19.81
C LEU A 73 -18.41 -17.39 -19.28
N TRP A 74 -19.18 -16.62 -20.05
CA TRP A 74 -19.60 -15.29 -19.65
C TRP A 74 -20.58 -15.29 -18.46
N GLU A 75 -21.43 -16.31 -18.36
CA GLU A 75 -22.36 -16.48 -17.25
C GLU A 75 -21.66 -16.97 -15.98
N GLN A 76 -20.63 -17.81 -16.11
CA GLN A 76 -19.89 -18.36 -14.97
C GLN A 76 -18.84 -17.40 -14.38
N PHE A 77 -18.27 -16.49 -15.18
CA PHE A 77 -17.19 -15.57 -14.75
C PHE A 77 -17.62 -14.10 -14.72
N PRO A 78 -17.36 -13.33 -13.64
CA PRO A 78 -16.42 -13.60 -12.55
C PRO A 78 -17.09 -14.18 -11.30
N ALA A 79 -18.32 -14.71 -11.42
CA ALA A 79 -19.17 -15.07 -10.29
C ALA A 79 -18.57 -16.08 -9.31
N VAL A 80 -17.46 -16.76 -9.68
CA VAL A 80 -16.79 -17.76 -8.85
C VAL A 80 -15.26 -17.61 -8.96
N ASP A 81 -14.57 -17.32 -7.85
CA ASP A 81 -13.11 -17.52 -7.76
C ASP A 81 -12.84 -19.02 -7.66
N VAL A 82 -12.72 -19.69 -8.80
CA VAL A 82 -12.53 -21.14 -8.90
C VAL A 82 -11.06 -21.53 -8.85
N THR A 83 -10.76 -22.59 -8.11
CA THR A 83 -9.49 -23.31 -8.20
C THR A 83 -9.33 -23.97 -9.58
N LEU A 84 -8.10 -24.33 -9.94
CA LEU A 84 -7.80 -25.06 -11.17
C LEU A 84 -8.70 -26.29 -11.37
N ARG A 85 -8.86 -27.11 -10.32
CA ARG A 85 -9.69 -28.32 -10.39
C ARG A 85 -11.16 -27.99 -10.61
N GLN A 86 -11.69 -27.01 -9.88
CA GLN A 86 -13.09 -26.58 -10.04
C GLN A 86 -13.35 -26.04 -11.45
N PHE A 87 -12.40 -25.32 -12.04
CA PHE A 87 -12.52 -24.85 -13.42
C PHE A 87 -12.51 -26.00 -14.43
N ALA A 88 -11.57 -26.96 -14.29
CA ALA A 88 -11.53 -28.14 -15.14
C ALA A 88 -12.83 -28.96 -15.05
N ASP A 89 -13.34 -29.18 -13.84
CA ASP A 89 -14.61 -29.90 -13.59
C ASP A 89 -15.80 -29.16 -14.22
N LEU A 90 -15.84 -27.83 -14.10
CA LEU A 90 -16.89 -26.98 -14.66
C LEU A 90 -16.93 -27.08 -16.20
N VAL A 91 -15.76 -27.00 -16.86
CA VAL A 91 -15.65 -27.16 -18.32
C VAL A 91 -15.98 -28.59 -18.74
N GLN A 92 -15.50 -29.60 -18.00
CA GLN A 92 -15.76 -31.00 -18.28
C GLN A 92 -17.26 -31.32 -18.21
N ASN A 93 -17.96 -30.84 -17.17
CA ASN A 93 -19.39 -31.04 -17.01
C ASN A 93 -20.19 -30.36 -18.11
N PHE A 94 -19.79 -29.14 -18.53
CA PHE A 94 -20.42 -28.44 -19.64
C PHE A 94 -20.28 -29.24 -20.96
N LEU A 95 -19.08 -29.72 -21.26
CA LEU A 95 -18.81 -30.49 -22.48
C LEU A 95 -19.52 -31.85 -22.49
N GLN A 96 -19.63 -32.51 -21.33
CA GLN A 96 -20.33 -33.80 -21.20
C GLN A 96 -21.86 -33.66 -21.06
N GLY A 97 -22.36 -32.44 -20.83
CA GLY A 97 -23.78 -32.14 -20.62
C GLY A 97 -24.34 -31.22 -21.70
N GLU A 98 -24.43 -29.93 -21.40
CA GLU A 98 -25.12 -28.93 -22.23
C GLU A 98 -24.59 -28.79 -23.65
N ALA A 99 -23.30 -29.02 -23.88
CA ALA A 99 -22.71 -28.99 -25.21
C ALA A 99 -23.25 -30.11 -26.11
N ARG A 100 -23.63 -31.26 -25.55
CA ARG A 100 -24.12 -32.44 -26.31
C ARG A 100 -25.47 -32.24 -26.97
N THR A 101 -26.18 -31.15 -26.67
CA THR A 101 -27.41 -30.82 -27.40
C THR A 101 -27.12 -30.29 -28.82
N ILE A 102 -25.87 -29.96 -29.16
CA ILE A 102 -25.47 -29.58 -30.51
C ILE A 102 -25.37 -30.86 -31.34
N ALA A 103 -26.16 -31.02 -32.41
CA ALA A 103 -26.07 -32.13 -33.36
C ALA A 103 -25.85 -33.53 -32.70
N PRO A 104 -26.75 -33.99 -31.81
CA PRO A 104 -26.50 -35.10 -30.88
C PRO A 104 -26.16 -36.46 -31.52
N ASP A 105 -26.50 -36.64 -32.80
CA ASP A 105 -26.23 -37.87 -33.55
C ASP A 105 -24.87 -37.86 -34.28
N ASP A 106 -24.15 -36.73 -34.26
CA ASP A 106 -22.91 -36.52 -35.00
C ASP A 106 -21.66 -37.00 -34.22
N GLU A 107 -20.74 -37.68 -34.92
CA GLU A 107 -19.51 -38.25 -34.34
C GLU A 107 -18.25 -37.44 -34.65
N SER A 108 -18.39 -36.31 -35.36
CA SER A 108 -17.28 -35.43 -35.72
C SER A 108 -16.56 -34.90 -34.48
N ARG A 109 -15.24 -34.88 -34.55
CA ARG A 109 -14.37 -34.45 -33.46
C ARG A 109 -14.04 -32.98 -33.60
N HIS A 110 -14.09 -32.29 -32.47
CA HIS A 110 -13.80 -30.89 -32.34
C HIS A 110 -12.68 -30.70 -31.34
N ALA A 111 -11.73 -29.84 -31.68
CA ALA A 111 -10.81 -29.31 -30.69
C ALA A 111 -11.39 -28.02 -30.12
N VAL A 112 -11.19 -27.78 -28.83
CA VAL A 112 -11.69 -26.60 -28.16
C VAL A 112 -10.66 -26.04 -27.19
N VAL A 113 -10.51 -24.72 -27.19
CA VAL A 113 -9.80 -23.96 -26.17
C VAL A 113 -10.77 -22.95 -25.60
N MET A 114 -10.80 -22.86 -24.28
CA MET A 114 -11.64 -21.96 -23.50
C MET A 114 -10.73 -21.14 -22.60
N GLY A 115 -11.01 -19.84 -22.49
CA GLY A 115 -10.29 -18.99 -21.56
C GLY A 115 -11.18 -17.93 -20.94
N ALA A 116 -10.88 -17.61 -19.68
CA ALA A 116 -11.47 -16.51 -18.96
C ALA A 116 -10.35 -15.72 -18.26
N LEU A 117 -10.37 -14.40 -18.38
CA LEU A 117 -9.40 -13.48 -17.79
C LEU A 117 -10.19 -12.46 -16.96
N THR A 118 -9.78 -12.24 -15.71
CA THR A 118 -10.39 -11.24 -14.82
C THR A 118 -9.33 -10.31 -14.25
N ARG A 119 -9.69 -9.05 -14.09
CA ARG A 119 -8.85 -7.98 -13.53
C ARG A 119 -9.32 -7.46 -12.18
N GLU A 120 -10.34 -8.09 -11.60
CA GLU A 120 -10.95 -7.64 -10.34
C GLU A 120 -10.10 -7.90 -9.10
N SER A 121 -9.04 -8.71 -9.21
CA SER A 121 -8.09 -8.99 -8.11
C SER A 121 -6.70 -8.40 -8.40
N ASN A 122 -5.93 -8.13 -7.34
CA ASN A 122 -4.60 -7.48 -7.33
C ASN A 122 -3.59 -7.97 -8.39
N ALA A 123 -3.71 -9.21 -8.86
CA ALA A 123 -2.84 -9.80 -9.88
C ALA A 123 -3.51 -10.00 -11.25
N GLY A 124 -4.85 -9.93 -11.29
CA GLY A 124 -5.67 -10.54 -12.34
C GLY A 124 -5.47 -12.06 -12.43
N LYS A 125 -6.51 -12.81 -12.70
CA LYS A 125 -6.44 -14.27 -12.88
C LYS A 125 -6.93 -14.65 -14.26
N GLY A 126 -6.25 -15.62 -14.86
CA GLY A 126 -6.68 -16.26 -16.09
C GLY A 126 -6.90 -17.75 -15.84
N TRP A 127 -7.95 -18.29 -16.42
CA TRP A 127 -8.24 -19.72 -16.46
C TRP A 127 -8.23 -20.14 -17.92
N LEU A 128 -7.52 -21.23 -18.22
CA LEU A 128 -7.41 -21.80 -19.55
C LEU A 128 -7.80 -23.27 -19.48
N ALA A 129 -8.63 -23.73 -20.41
CA ALA A 129 -9.00 -25.14 -20.54
C ALA A 129 -8.98 -25.53 -22.02
N TRP A 130 -8.54 -26.75 -22.32
CA TRP A 130 -8.47 -27.21 -23.70
C TRP A 130 -8.64 -28.72 -23.84
N LEU A 131 -9.03 -29.12 -25.05
CA LEU A 131 -9.12 -30.49 -25.51
C LEU A 131 -8.72 -30.60 -26.97
N GLY A 132 -7.95 -31.62 -27.31
CA GLY A 132 -7.71 -32.02 -28.71
C GLY A 132 -6.91 -31.03 -29.56
N THR A 133 -6.35 -30.00 -28.95
CA THR A 133 -5.50 -29.01 -29.63
C THR A 133 -4.12 -28.97 -29.01
N SER A 134 -3.13 -28.65 -29.84
CA SER A 134 -1.77 -28.33 -29.42
C SER A 134 -1.37 -26.94 -29.92
N GLY A 135 -0.50 -26.22 -29.22
CA GLY A 135 -0.14 -24.82 -29.46
C GLY A 135 -0.53 -23.79 -28.38
N ILE A 136 -0.57 -24.12 -27.09
CA ILE A 136 -0.89 -23.18 -25.99
C ILE A 136 0.41 -22.76 -25.28
N PHE A 137 0.77 -21.50 -25.46
CA PHE A 137 1.99 -20.91 -24.93
C PHE A 137 1.70 -19.66 -24.11
N ILE A 138 2.51 -19.47 -23.08
CA ILE A 138 2.54 -18.25 -22.27
C ILE A 138 3.96 -17.73 -22.28
N LEU A 139 4.12 -16.42 -22.42
CA LEU A 139 5.39 -15.77 -22.15
C LEU A 139 5.30 -15.08 -20.80
N ASP A 140 6.30 -15.30 -19.96
CA ASP A 140 6.46 -14.54 -18.73
C ASP A 140 6.87 -13.08 -19.04
N ARG A 141 7.10 -12.26 -18.00
CA ARG A 141 7.55 -10.88 -18.18
C ARG A 141 8.98 -10.75 -18.72
N ASN A 142 9.79 -11.81 -18.68
CA ASN A 142 11.12 -11.86 -19.28
C ASN A 142 11.09 -12.37 -20.73
N SER A 143 9.89 -12.62 -21.28
CA SER A 143 9.67 -13.21 -22.61
C SER A 143 10.16 -14.66 -22.75
N GLU A 144 10.28 -15.38 -21.63
CA GLU A 144 10.54 -16.81 -21.64
C GLU A 144 9.24 -17.57 -21.96
N PRO A 145 9.23 -18.40 -23.01
CA PRO A 145 8.03 -19.15 -23.40
C PRO A 145 7.87 -20.41 -22.54
N MET A 146 6.69 -20.57 -21.95
CA MET A 146 6.22 -21.78 -21.28
C MET A 146 5.17 -22.46 -22.18
N ASN A 147 5.37 -23.74 -22.46
CA ASN A 147 4.36 -24.57 -23.12
C ASN A 147 3.49 -25.22 -22.04
N LEU A 148 2.18 -25.00 -22.08
CA LEU A 148 1.25 -25.54 -21.07
C LEU A 148 0.81 -26.98 -21.37
N GLU A 149 1.17 -27.49 -22.54
CA GLU A 149 0.63 -28.76 -23.03
C GLU A 149 1.47 -29.94 -22.59
N THR A 150 0.88 -30.79 -21.75
CA THR A 150 1.47 -32.07 -21.38
C THR A 150 0.42 -33.18 -21.57
N GLY A 151 0.80 -34.28 -22.24
CA GLY A 151 0.03 -35.52 -22.21
C GLY A 151 -1.24 -35.60 -23.09
N LEU A 152 -1.36 -34.83 -24.19
CA LEU A 152 -2.48 -34.97 -25.13
C LEU A 152 -2.61 -36.40 -25.67
N MET A 153 -3.82 -36.96 -25.65
CA MET A 153 -4.10 -38.30 -26.18
C MET A 153 -4.29 -38.28 -27.70
N LEU A 154 -3.97 -39.40 -28.36
CA LEU A 154 -4.23 -39.52 -29.80
C LEU A 154 -5.75 -39.51 -30.05
N GLY A 155 -6.19 -38.59 -30.92
CA GLY A 155 -7.60 -38.39 -31.22
C GLY A 155 -8.38 -37.70 -30.10
N GLU A 156 -7.70 -37.10 -29.13
CA GLU A 156 -8.35 -36.30 -28.10
C GLU A 156 -9.23 -35.21 -28.71
N GLY A 157 -10.42 -34.98 -28.15
CA GLY A 157 -11.34 -33.94 -28.58
C GLY A 157 -12.74 -34.16 -28.04
N TRP A 158 -13.68 -33.34 -28.51
CA TRP A 158 -15.08 -33.44 -28.15
C TRP A 158 -15.92 -33.84 -29.37
N SER A 159 -16.85 -34.79 -29.21
CA SER A 159 -17.89 -35.08 -30.21
C SER A 159 -19.28 -34.90 -29.61
N PRO A 160 -20.26 -34.45 -30.40
CA PRO A 160 -21.65 -34.37 -29.98
C PRO A 160 -22.21 -35.66 -29.37
N LYS A 161 -22.04 -36.77 -30.10
CA LYS A 161 -22.61 -38.06 -29.74
C LYS A 161 -21.92 -38.71 -28.55
N GLN A 162 -20.59 -38.62 -28.44
CA GLN A 162 -19.82 -39.37 -27.45
C GLN A 162 -19.26 -38.49 -26.31
N GLY A 163 -19.32 -37.17 -26.43
CA GLY A 163 -18.73 -36.25 -25.46
C GLY A 163 -17.21 -36.17 -25.61
N ILE A 164 -16.50 -36.15 -24.49
CA ILE A 164 -15.02 -36.12 -24.49
C ILE A 164 -14.49 -37.49 -24.91
N MET A 165 -13.63 -37.49 -25.93
CA MET A 165 -13.02 -38.68 -26.51
C MET A 165 -11.49 -38.55 -26.54
N PRO A 166 -10.74 -39.65 -26.42
CA PRO A 166 -11.20 -40.99 -25.99
C PRO A 166 -11.75 -40.96 -24.55
N GLU A 167 -12.46 -42.00 -24.10
CA GLU A 167 -13.11 -42.05 -22.77
C GLU A 167 -12.17 -41.74 -21.59
N ALA A 168 -10.88 -42.06 -21.74
CA ALA A 168 -9.85 -41.76 -20.73
C ALA A 168 -9.35 -40.31 -20.75
N ALA A 169 -9.71 -39.51 -21.76
CA ALA A 169 -9.29 -38.13 -21.87
C ALA A 169 -10.01 -37.24 -20.85
N GLN A 170 -9.28 -36.25 -20.34
CA GLN A 170 -9.80 -35.25 -19.43
C GLN A 170 -9.54 -33.87 -20.00
N VAL A 171 -10.33 -32.89 -19.55
CA VAL A 171 -10.08 -31.50 -19.88
C VAL A 171 -8.74 -31.10 -19.28
N HIS A 172 -7.81 -30.67 -20.13
CA HIS A 172 -6.58 -30.04 -19.67
C HIS A 172 -6.91 -28.62 -19.23
N ALA A 173 -6.29 -28.16 -18.15
CA ALA A 173 -6.53 -26.80 -17.66
C ALA A 173 -5.29 -26.22 -16.98
N ASP A 174 -5.22 -24.89 -16.95
CA ASP A 174 -4.23 -24.15 -16.20
C ASP A 174 -4.81 -22.83 -15.65
N VAL A 175 -4.18 -22.31 -14.59
CA VAL A 175 -4.49 -21.01 -13.98
C VAL A 175 -3.27 -20.12 -14.02
N VAL A 176 -3.43 -18.93 -14.57
CA VAL A 176 -2.35 -18.01 -14.86
C VAL A 176 -2.58 -16.70 -14.12
N LEU A 177 -1.51 -16.13 -13.56
CA LEU A 177 -1.58 -14.81 -12.95
C LEU A 177 -1.30 -13.77 -14.04
N ILE A 178 -2.26 -12.90 -14.34
CA ILE A 178 -2.16 -11.96 -15.48
C ILE A 178 -0.96 -11.01 -15.30
N ASN A 179 -0.63 -10.65 -14.07
CA ASN A 179 0.56 -9.85 -13.75
C ASN A 179 1.89 -10.56 -14.08
N THR A 180 1.94 -11.89 -14.09
CA THR A 180 3.16 -12.68 -14.40
C THR A 180 3.39 -12.91 -15.89
N ILE A 181 2.35 -12.80 -16.72
CA ILE A 181 2.44 -13.09 -18.15
C ILE A 181 2.56 -11.81 -18.97
N SER A 182 3.44 -11.77 -19.96
CA SER A 182 3.49 -10.69 -20.96
C SER A 182 2.61 -10.98 -22.17
N ARG A 183 2.38 -12.27 -22.48
CA ARG A 183 1.67 -12.68 -23.69
C ARG A 183 1.05 -14.07 -23.52
N LEU A 184 -0.17 -14.24 -24.00
CA LEU A 184 -0.85 -15.53 -24.17
C LEU A 184 -0.99 -15.80 -25.67
N LEU A 185 -0.61 -17.00 -26.10
CA LEU A 185 -0.62 -17.43 -27.48
C LEU A 185 -1.27 -18.79 -27.60
N ILE A 186 -2.29 -18.89 -28.45
CA ILE A 186 -3.02 -20.12 -28.70
C ILE A 186 -3.08 -20.33 -30.21
N PHE A 187 -2.54 -21.46 -30.66
CA PHE A 187 -2.57 -21.90 -32.04
C PHE A 187 -3.53 -23.08 -32.19
N THR A 188 -4.28 -23.14 -33.28
CA THR A 188 -4.98 -24.36 -33.70
C THR A 188 -4.20 -25.12 -34.75
N ASN A 189 -4.36 -26.44 -34.74
CA ASN A 189 -3.81 -27.35 -35.73
C ASN A 189 -2.27 -27.20 -35.90
N VAL A 190 -1.72 -27.64 -37.02
CA VAL A 190 -0.28 -27.84 -37.30
C VAL A 190 0.56 -26.54 -37.33
N LEU A 191 0.04 -25.41 -36.83
CA LEU A 191 0.85 -24.25 -36.42
C LEU A 191 1.62 -24.60 -35.15
N ARG A 192 2.70 -25.36 -35.29
CA ARG A 192 3.71 -25.46 -34.23
C ARG A 192 4.84 -24.49 -34.56
N PRO A 193 4.75 -23.20 -34.16
CA PRO A 193 5.94 -22.36 -34.20
C PRO A 193 7.02 -23.04 -33.34
N VAL A 194 8.27 -22.96 -33.78
CA VAL A 194 9.37 -23.37 -32.91
C VAL A 194 9.30 -22.47 -31.68
N ILE A 195 9.35 -23.04 -30.47
CA ILE A 195 9.15 -22.29 -29.22
C ILE A 195 10.07 -21.05 -29.11
N SER A 196 11.25 -21.11 -29.72
CA SER A 196 12.21 -20.00 -29.82
C SER A 196 11.78 -18.83 -30.70
N GLU A 197 10.87 -19.03 -31.65
CA GLU A 197 10.34 -17.99 -32.53
C GLU A 197 9.19 -17.21 -31.87
N VAL A 198 8.56 -17.79 -30.85
CA VAL A 198 7.36 -17.26 -30.20
C VAL A 198 7.55 -15.83 -29.67
N PRO A 199 8.67 -15.47 -29.00
CA PRO A 199 8.89 -14.12 -28.51
C PRO A 199 8.97 -13.05 -29.60
N VAL A 200 9.41 -13.42 -30.80
CA VAL A 200 9.65 -12.50 -31.93
C VAL A 200 8.51 -12.48 -32.97
N LEU A 201 7.40 -13.16 -32.71
CA LEU A 201 6.22 -13.17 -33.58
C LEU A 201 5.54 -11.79 -33.70
N GLY A 202 6.02 -11.00 -34.67
CA GLY A 202 5.42 -9.75 -35.12
C GLY A 202 4.45 -9.92 -36.29
N ARG A 203 3.77 -8.84 -36.70
CA ARG A 203 2.75 -8.85 -37.77
C ARG A 203 3.27 -9.43 -39.10
N ALA A 204 4.48 -9.06 -39.51
CA ALA A 204 5.09 -9.56 -40.74
C ALA A 204 5.45 -11.06 -40.68
N ALA A 205 5.77 -11.58 -39.48
CA ALA A 205 5.97 -13.02 -39.29
C ALA A 205 4.63 -13.77 -39.43
N LEU A 206 3.57 -13.24 -38.81
CA LEU A 206 2.22 -13.82 -38.91
C LEU A 206 1.69 -13.83 -40.34
N GLN A 207 1.89 -12.76 -41.11
CA GLN A 207 1.51 -12.72 -42.52
C GLN A 207 2.24 -13.78 -43.37
N ARG A 208 3.53 -14.02 -43.09
CA ARG A 208 4.29 -15.07 -43.77
C ARG A 208 3.81 -16.47 -43.40
N ILE A 209 3.51 -16.69 -42.13
CA ILE A 209 2.92 -17.95 -41.63
C ILE A 209 1.56 -18.19 -42.29
N ALA A 210 0.71 -17.16 -42.35
CA ALA A 210 -0.59 -17.21 -42.98
C ALA A 210 -0.50 -17.59 -44.45
N ALA A 211 0.37 -16.93 -45.21
CA ALA A 211 0.58 -17.21 -46.63
C ALA A 211 1.06 -18.65 -46.88
N LYS A 212 1.92 -19.19 -46.00
CA LYS A 212 2.44 -20.56 -46.11
C LYS A 212 1.37 -21.61 -45.78
N GLN A 213 0.53 -21.35 -44.78
CA GLN A 213 -0.46 -22.32 -44.32
C GLN A 213 -1.81 -22.27 -45.02
N ALA A 214 -2.16 -21.13 -45.64
CA ALA A 214 -3.38 -20.97 -46.45
C ALA A 214 -3.50 -21.97 -47.60
N GLN A 215 -2.46 -22.75 -47.87
CA GLN A 215 -2.41 -23.74 -48.93
C GLN A 215 -2.69 -25.17 -48.45
N GLN A 216 -2.75 -25.43 -47.14
CA GLN A 216 -2.72 -26.82 -46.62
C GLN A 216 -3.81 -27.13 -45.59
N ILE A 217 -3.99 -26.31 -44.55
CA ILE A 217 -4.89 -26.62 -43.42
C ILE A 217 -5.46 -25.32 -42.86
N PRO A 218 -6.75 -25.26 -42.45
CA PRO A 218 -7.27 -24.11 -41.73
C PRO A 218 -6.58 -23.95 -40.38
N ALA A 219 -6.22 -22.71 -40.05
CA ALA A 219 -5.46 -22.40 -38.86
C ALA A 219 -5.86 -21.06 -38.24
N VAL A 220 -5.87 -21.00 -36.92
CA VAL A 220 -6.27 -19.85 -36.13
C VAL A 220 -5.23 -19.56 -35.06
N LEU A 221 -4.91 -18.28 -34.89
CA LEU A 221 -4.10 -17.77 -33.78
C LEU A 221 -4.93 -16.81 -32.94
N PHE A 222 -4.83 -16.99 -31.63
CA PHE A 222 -5.17 -15.98 -30.64
C PHE A 222 -3.90 -15.53 -29.92
N ASP A 223 -3.57 -14.24 -30.02
CA ASP A 223 -2.35 -13.64 -29.47
C ASP A 223 -2.73 -12.41 -28.65
N LEU A 224 -2.74 -12.57 -27.32
CA LEU A 224 -3.02 -11.50 -26.38
C LEU A 224 -1.73 -11.04 -25.72
N LYS A 225 -1.26 -9.84 -26.06
CA LYS A 225 -0.21 -9.15 -25.31
C LYS A 225 -0.84 -8.44 -24.12
N ALA A 226 -0.77 -9.06 -22.94
CA ALA A 226 -1.42 -8.57 -21.73
C ALA A 226 -0.78 -7.27 -21.22
N PHE A 227 -1.61 -6.26 -20.91
CA PHE A 227 -1.10 -5.11 -20.16
C PHE A 227 -0.69 -5.52 -18.74
N SER A 228 0.24 -4.77 -18.15
CA SER A 228 0.64 -4.99 -16.77
C SER A 228 -0.50 -4.60 -15.84
N VAL A 229 -0.93 -5.51 -14.98
CA VAL A 229 -1.75 -5.15 -13.82
C VAL A 229 -0.79 -4.49 -12.82
N VAL A 230 -1.06 -3.24 -12.45
CA VAL A 230 -0.30 -2.55 -11.41
C VAL A 230 -0.81 -3.09 -10.08
N ASN A 231 -0.01 -3.91 -9.40
CA ASN A 231 -0.36 -4.35 -8.05
C ASN A 231 -0.05 -3.21 -7.09
N VAL A 232 -1.07 -2.75 -6.37
CA VAL A 232 -0.94 -1.64 -5.44
C VAL A 232 -1.07 -2.17 -4.01
N PRO A 233 -0.16 -1.81 -3.09
CA PRO A 233 -0.17 -2.34 -1.73
C PRO A 233 -1.51 -2.07 -1.01
N GLN A 234 -2.04 -3.10 -0.35
CA GLN A 234 -3.35 -3.05 0.31
C GLN A 234 -3.28 -2.67 1.80
N HIS A 235 -2.10 -2.81 2.41
CA HIS A 235 -1.91 -2.56 3.84
C HIS A 235 -0.57 -1.86 4.07
N LEU A 236 -0.64 -0.64 4.58
CA LEU A 236 0.50 0.14 5.02
C LEU A 236 0.26 0.56 6.46
N ASN A 237 1.14 0.18 7.37
CA ASN A 237 1.06 0.65 8.75
C ASN A 237 2.04 1.81 8.95
N VAL A 238 1.49 2.94 9.38
CA VAL A 238 2.24 4.13 9.75
C VAL A 238 2.29 4.21 11.26
N TYR A 239 3.45 4.60 11.76
CA TYR A 239 3.76 4.88 13.15
C TYR A 239 4.33 6.29 13.24
N TYR A 240 4.40 6.83 14.44
CA TYR A 240 5.03 8.13 14.68
C TYR A 240 5.87 8.13 15.96
N ARG A 241 6.81 9.08 16.02
CA ARG A 241 7.54 9.43 17.23
C ARG A 241 7.79 10.92 17.27
N TRP A 242 7.81 11.49 18.46
CA TRP A 242 8.27 12.86 18.68
C TRP A 242 9.80 12.91 18.60
N ASP A 243 10.34 13.79 17.77
CA ASP A 243 11.79 14.06 17.70
C ASP A 243 12.18 15.13 18.73
N ASP A 244 11.31 16.13 18.92
CA ASP A 244 11.42 17.22 19.88
C ASP A 244 10.00 17.72 20.24
N ALA A 245 9.86 18.86 20.90
CA ALA A 245 8.55 19.38 21.33
C ALA A 245 7.66 19.88 20.18
N THR A 246 8.21 20.09 18.98
CA THR A 246 7.49 20.67 17.83
C THR A 246 7.46 19.76 16.61
N HIS A 247 8.31 18.74 16.54
CA HIS A 247 8.40 17.87 15.37
C HIS A 247 8.11 16.41 15.69
N VAL A 248 7.34 15.81 14.78
CA VAL A 248 7.06 14.38 14.76
C VAL A 248 7.60 13.78 13.48
N THR A 249 8.28 12.64 13.58
CA THR A 249 8.60 11.80 12.43
C THR A 249 7.56 10.71 12.28
N LEU A 250 6.84 10.72 11.15
CA LEU A 250 6.04 9.60 10.67
C LEU A 250 6.97 8.59 10.00
N PHE A 251 6.77 7.30 10.23
CA PHE A 251 7.55 6.23 9.59
C PHE A 251 6.69 4.98 9.35
N TRP A 252 7.01 4.23 8.30
CA TRP A 252 6.24 3.06 7.89
C TRP A 252 7.11 1.94 7.31
N SER A 253 6.60 0.71 7.36
CA SER A 253 7.19 -0.38 6.58
C SER A 253 6.91 -0.13 5.11
N GLY A 254 7.95 -0.07 4.27
CA GLY A 254 7.72 0.11 2.83
C GLY A 254 7.01 -1.10 2.23
N ALA A 255 6.23 -0.87 1.17
CA ALA A 255 5.62 -1.94 0.41
C ALA A 255 6.50 -2.30 -0.80
N GLU A 256 6.67 -3.59 -1.09
CA GLU A 256 7.61 -4.07 -2.12
C GLU A 256 7.35 -3.47 -3.50
N GLU A 257 6.10 -3.16 -3.81
CA GLU A 257 5.67 -2.70 -5.13
C GLU A 257 5.58 -1.18 -5.25
N ALA A 258 5.66 -0.46 -4.13
CA ALA A 258 5.59 1.00 -4.12
C ALA A 258 6.76 1.60 -4.90
N THR A 259 6.46 2.53 -5.81
CA THR A 259 7.45 3.42 -6.42
C THR A 259 7.60 4.72 -5.63
N GLY A 260 6.61 5.06 -4.79
CA GLY A 260 6.62 6.25 -3.96
C GLY A 260 5.51 6.26 -2.90
N TYR A 261 5.35 7.38 -2.21
CA TYR A 261 4.34 7.56 -1.17
C TYR A 261 3.76 8.99 -1.19
N ARG A 262 2.47 9.10 -0.92
CA ARG A 262 1.77 10.36 -0.66
C ARG A 262 1.53 10.52 0.82
N VAL A 263 1.89 11.66 1.39
CA VAL A 263 1.63 11.99 2.80
C VAL A 263 0.55 13.06 2.86
N GLU A 264 -0.54 12.77 3.55
CA GLU A 264 -1.71 13.64 3.66
C GLU A 264 -2.02 13.95 5.12
N GLN A 265 -2.55 15.14 5.37
CA GLN A 265 -3.07 15.60 6.65
C GLN A 265 -4.54 16.01 6.52
N ALA A 266 -5.34 15.79 7.56
CA ALA A 266 -6.73 16.22 7.63
C ALA A 266 -7.10 16.68 9.05
N THR A 267 -8.17 17.46 9.17
CA THR A 267 -8.78 17.82 10.47
C THR A 267 -9.96 16.91 10.82
N LEU A 268 -10.47 16.16 9.85
CA LEU A 268 -11.52 15.15 10.04
C LEU A 268 -10.99 13.72 9.82
N PRO A 269 -11.43 12.74 10.63
CA PRO A 269 -11.05 11.32 10.43
C PRO A 269 -11.46 10.75 9.06
N SER A 270 -12.45 11.37 8.38
CA SER A 270 -12.90 10.96 7.04
C SER A 270 -11.91 11.33 5.93
N PHE A 271 -10.98 12.27 6.19
CA PHE A 271 -10.09 12.85 5.17
C PHE A 271 -10.82 13.52 3.99
N GLU A 272 -12.05 14.00 4.19
CA GLU A 272 -12.76 14.80 3.18
C GLU A 272 -12.07 16.16 2.94
N ASP A 273 -11.37 16.68 3.96
CA ASP A 273 -10.61 17.91 3.96
C ASP A 273 -9.09 17.68 3.81
N ALA A 274 -8.70 16.56 3.21
CA ALA A 274 -7.30 16.17 3.10
C ALA A 274 -6.45 17.21 2.36
N THR A 275 -5.33 17.59 2.98
CA THR A 275 -4.27 18.41 2.41
C THR A 275 -3.06 17.54 2.11
N LEU A 276 -2.54 17.65 0.88
CA LEU A 276 -1.30 16.99 0.47
C LEU A 276 -0.10 17.71 1.11
N LEU A 277 0.66 16.98 1.92
CA LEU A 277 1.91 17.49 2.52
C LEU A 277 3.12 17.20 1.65
N ALA A 278 3.19 15.99 1.10
CA ALA A 278 4.32 15.56 0.28
C ALA A 278 3.94 14.40 -0.65
N GLU A 279 4.66 14.35 -1.78
CA GLU A 279 4.71 13.20 -2.67
C GLU A 279 6.17 12.77 -2.81
N LEU A 280 6.48 11.58 -2.29
CA LEU A 280 7.80 11.00 -2.21
C LEU A 280 7.99 10.04 -3.38
N ALA A 281 8.81 10.43 -4.36
CA ALA A 281 9.00 9.66 -5.60
C ALA A 281 10.03 8.52 -5.49
N ASP A 282 10.65 8.32 -4.31
CA ASP A 282 11.58 7.22 -4.04
C ASP A 282 11.00 6.30 -2.97
N SER A 283 10.80 5.02 -3.30
CA SER A 283 10.24 4.00 -2.42
C SER A 283 11.08 3.68 -1.17
N ARG A 284 12.32 4.16 -1.13
CA ARG A 284 13.21 4.11 0.04
C ARG A 284 12.91 5.20 1.06
N GLN A 285 12.20 6.27 0.67
CA GLN A 285 11.76 7.33 1.59
C GLN A 285 10.57 6.84 2.42
N ARG A 286 10.89 6.22 3.56
CA ARG A 286 9.92 5.56 4.46
C ARG A 286 9.63 6.34 5.74
N LEU A 287 10.02 7.61 5.75
CA LEU A 287 9.79 8.53 6.86
C LEU A 287 9.50 9.92 6.34
N TYR A 288 8.73 10.69 7.11
CA TYR A 288 8.40 12.08 6.81
C TYR A 288 8.23 12.87 8.10
N ARG A 289 8.84 14.05 8.18
CA ARG A 289 8.80 14.91 9.37
C ARG A 289 7.66 15.92 9.24
N VAL A 290 6.82 16.03 10.26
CA VAL A 290 5.69 16.95 10.34
C VAL A 290 5.79 17.82 11.58
N GLN A 291 5.17 18.99 11.54
CA GLN A 291 4.96 19.88 12.67
C GLN A 291 3.44 19.99 12.90
N PRO A 292 2.85 19.19 13.80
CA PRO A 292 1.42 19.24 14.07
C PRO A 292 1.04 20.60 14.69
N PRO A 293 -0.13 21.17 14.33
CA PRO A 293 -0.58 22.42 14.92
C PRO A 293 -0.86 22.25 16.43
N PRO A 294 -0.59 23.31 17.23
CA PRO A 294 -0.89 23.31 18.66
C PRO A 294 -2.40 23.21 18.89
N GLU A 295 -2.80 22.51 19.96
CA GLU A 295 -4.19 22.46 20.49
C GLU A 295 -5.26 21.94 19.50
N GLN A 296 -4.86 21.39 18.35
CA GLN A 296 -5.77 20.85 17.33
C GLN A 296 -5.40 19.39 17.05
N GLU A 297 -6.39 18.49 17.17
CA GLU A 297 -6.23 17.13 16.67
C GLU A 297 -6.16 17.15 15.15
N VAL A 298 -5.07 16.60 14.62
CA VAL A 298 -4.86 16.41 13.19
C VAL A 298 -4.59 14.95 12.91
N PHE A 299 -5.11 14.51 11.77
CA PHE A 299 -5.00 13.15 11.30
C PHE A 299 -3.99 13.10 10.17
N TYR A 300 -3.10 12.11 10.20
CA TYR A 300 -2.14 11.83 9.14
C TYR A 300 -2.39 10.45 8.54
N ARG A 301 -2.21 10.33 7.23
CA ARG A 301 -2.17 9.05 6.53
C ARG A 301 -1.10 9.06 5.45
N VAL A 302 -0.60 7.88 5.12
CA VAL A 302 0.32 7.68 4.00
C VAL A 302 -0.32 6.74 3.00
N THR A 303 -0.23 7.08 1.72
CA THR A 303 -0.79 6.28 0.61
C THR A 303 0.37 5.84 -0.29
N PRO A 304 0.60 4.54 -0.51
CA PRO A 304 1.63 4.08 -1.45
C PRO A 304 1.22 4.41 -2.89
N ILE A 305 2.19 4.75 -3.73
CA ILE A 305 2.01 5.02 -5.16
C ILE A 305 2.80 3.97 -5.96
N VAL A 306 2.19 3.42 -7.01
CA VAL A 306 2.85 2.55 -7.99
C VAL A 306 2.59 3.10 -9.38
N LYS A 307 3.64 3.62 -10.05
CA LYS A 307 3.54 4.17 -11.41
C LYS A 307 2.34 5.12 -11.57
N ASP A 308 2.25 6.10 -10.66
CA ASP A 308 1.20 7.13 -10.59
C ASP A 308 -0.20 6.65 -10.14
N VAL A 309 -0.36 5.36 -9.82
CA VAL A 309 -1.60 4.81 -9.25
C VAL A 309 -1.50 4.78 -7.72
N ALA A 310 -2.44 5.45 -7.05
CA ALA A 310 -2.53 5.47 -5.59
C ALA A 310 -3.18 4.19 -5.02
N GLY A 311 -2.63 3.69 -3.92
CA GLY A 311 -3.12 2.51 -3.20
C GLY A 311 -4.17 2.79 -2.15
N LYS A 312 -4.38 1.80 -1.28
CA LYS A 312 -5.16 2.01 -0.06
C LYS A 312 -4.34 2.85 0.92
N PRO A 313 -4.91 3.91 1.52
CA PRO A 313 -4.24 4.66 2.56
C PRO A 313 -3.94 3.79 3.80
N SER A 314 -2.95 4.20 4.57
CA SER A 314 -2.57 3.57 5.84
C SER A 314 -3.67 3.63 6.91
N ASN A 315 -3.41 3.02 8.07
CA ASN A 315 -4.10 3.39 9.30
C ASN A 315 -3.96 4.91 9.57
N LEU A 316 -4.94 5.48 10.26
CA LEU A 316 -4.90 6.88 10.68
C LEU A 316 -3.92 7.04 11.85
N ILE A 317 -3.09 8.07 11.78
CA ILE A 317 -2.29 8.54 12.90
C ILE A 317 -2.92 9.82 13.44
N VAL A 318 -3.19 9.83 14.75
CA VAL A 318 -3.50 11.04 15.49
C VAL A 318 -2.29 11.37 16.34
N VAL A 319 -1.76 12.57 16.18
CA VAL A 319 -0.65 13.05 16.99
C VAL A 319 -1.23 13.78 18.18
N THR A 320 -1.15 13.17 19.36
CA THR A 320 -1.58 13.79 20.61
C THR A 320 -0.43 14.63 21.19
N PRO A 321 -0.69 15.89 21.58
CA PRO A 321 0.25 16.71 22.33
C PRO A 321 0.76 16.01 23.60
N VAL A 322 2.08 16.03 23.82
CA VAL A 322 2.66 15.57 25.09
C VAL A 322 2.33 16.61 26.17
N PRO A 323 1.67 16.23 27.28
CA PRO A 323 1.37 17.17 28.36
C PRO A 323 2.67 17.68 29.02
N LEU A 324 2.71 18.97 29.35
CA LEU A 324 3.84 19.56 30.06
C LEU A 324 3.92 19.03 31.49
N VAL A 325 5.13 18.66 31.91
CA VAL A 325 5.41 18.18 33.27
C VAL A 325 5.74 19.36 34.17
N ALA A 326 5.26 19.33 35.41
CA ALA A 326 5.60 20.31 36.43
C ALA A 326 7.10 20.20 36.79
N PRO A 327 7.87 21.31 36.76
CA PRO A 327 9.24 21.28 37.24
C PRO A 327 9.30 21.00 38.75
N SER A 328 10.47 20.61 39.25
CA SER A 328 10.74 20.49 40.69
C SER A 328 11.71 21.57 41.12
N ILE A 329 11.41 22.33 42.17
CA ILE A 329 12.38 23.28 42.74
C ILE A 329 13.46 22.48 43.46
N GLU A 330 14.70 22.55 42.96
CA GLU A 330 15.86 21.78 43.41
C GLU A 330 16.59 22.47 44.57
N SER A 331 16.68 23.80 44.56
CA SER A 331 17.28 24.55 45.66
C SER A 331 16.74 25.97 45.77
N ILE A 332 16.77 26.50 47.01
CA ILE A 332 16.62 27.92 47.31
C ILE A 332 17.78 28.29 48.24
N GLN A 333 18.74 29.06 47.74
CA GLN A 333 19.98 29.38 48.44
C GLN A 333 20.15 30.89 48.59
N TRP A 334 20.75 31.32 49.69
CA TRP A 334 21.13 32.71 49.86
C TRP A 334 22.12 33.17 48.79
N LEU A 335 21.97 34.41 48.36
CA LEU A 335 22.96 35.14 47.57
C LEU A 335 23.73 36.12 48.46
N SER A 336 24.94 36.51 48.04
CA SER A 336 25.72 37.53 48.75
C SER A 336 25.02 38.90 48.80
N SER A 337 24.07 39.15 47.90
CA SER A 337 23.20 40.34 47.91
C SER A 337 22.17 40.33 49.06
N GLY A 338 21.97 39.19 49.71
CA GLY A 338 20.87 38.95 50.65
C GLY A 338 19.56 38.54 49.98
N GLY A 339 19.56 38.29 48.67
CA GLY A 339 18.43 37.67 47.96
C GLY A 339 18.55 36.15 47.91
N PHE A 340 17.77 35.51 47.04
CA PHE A 340 17.79 34.06 46.85
C PHE A 340 18.12 33.68 45.41
N ARG A 341 18.89 32.60 45.25
CA ARG A 341 19.01 31.84 44.02
C ARG A 341 18.06 30.65 44.08
N ILE A 342 17.09 30.60 43.18
CA ILE A 342 16.07 29.56 43.10
C ILE A 342 16.30 28.77 41.81
N THR A 343 16.62 27.48 41.93
CA THR A 343 16.86 26.59 40.77
C THR A 343 15.81 25.50 40.71
N TRP A 344 15.45 25.08 39.50
CA TRP A 344 14.51 23.99 39.27
C TRP A 344 14.92 23.10 38.10
N THR A 345 14.29 21.92 38.01
CA THR A 345 14.57 20.95 36.97
C THR A 345 14.21 21.49 35.58
N ASN A 346 15.11 21.30 34.61
CA ASN A 346 14.85 21.65 33.22
C ASN A 346 13.89 20.65 32.56
N ILE A 347 12.79 21.15 31.99
CA ILE A 347 11.79 20.39 31.24
C ILE A 347 12.10 20.53 29.74
N PRO A 348 12.52 19.47 29.04
CA PRO A 348 12.91 19.54 27.63
C PRO A 348 11.83 20.09 26.70
N GLN A 349 10.56 19.88 27.05
CA GLN A 349 9.41 20.33 26.28
C GLN A 349 8.97 21.76 26.60
N ALA A 350 9.61 22.44 27.58
CA ALA A 350 9.28 23.80 27.96
C ALA A 350 10.15 24.81 27.21
N ASP A 351 9.56 25.90 26.75
CA ASP A 351 10.30 27.07 26.22
C ASP A 351 10.40 28.20 27.26
N LEU A 352 9.53 28.20 28.26
CA LEU A 352 9.46 29.20 29.34
C LEU A 352 9.04 28.56 30.67
N TYR A 353 9.36 29.27 31.75
CA TYR A 353 8.91 29.00 33.11
C TYR A 353 8.27 30.23 33.71
N GLU A 354 7.32 30.02 34.61
CA GLU A 354 6.80 31.05 35.51
C GLU A 354 7.11 30.65 36.94
N LEU A 355 7.75 31.56 37.69
CA LEU A 355 7.98 31.41 39.13
C LEU A 355 7.02 32.34 39.87
N GLU A 356 6.28 31.77 40.79
CA GLU A 356 5.37 32.50 41.66
C GLU A 356 5.91 32.49 43.10
N SER A 357 5.73 33.61 43.80
CA SER A 357 6.07 33.76 45.21
C SER A 357 4.86 34.19 46.02
N SER A 358 4.77 33.72 47.28
CA SER A 358 3.71 34.10 48.21
C SER A 358 4.19 34.03 49.67
N PRO A 359 3.68 34.87 50.59
CA PRO A 359 3.87 34.66 52.02
C PRO A 359 3.06 33.47 52.58
N ASP A 360 2.11 32.94 51.80
CA ASP A 360 1.19 31.87 52.16
C ASP A 360 1.51 30.57 51.37
N PRO A 361 1.56 29.38 52.01
CA PRO A 361 1.94 28.14 51.33
C PRO A 361 0.92 27.66 50.28
N ASP A 362 -0.33 28.10 50.39
CA ASP A 362 -1.42 27.75 49.46
C ASP A 362 -1.57 28.77 48.31
N PHE A 363 -0.83 29.89 48.39
CA PHE A 363 -0.78 30.98 47.41
C PHE A 363 -2.11 31.78 47.31
N ASP A 364 -2.88 31.81 48.40
CA ASP A 364 -4.16 32.56 48.46
C ASP A 364 -3.97 34.01 48.96
N SER A 365 -2.76 34.38 49.35
CA SER A 365 -2.44 35.75 49.79
C SER A 365 -2.59 36.77 48.66
N PRO A 366 -3.08 38.00 48.94
CA PRO A 366 -3.07 39.09 47.96
C PRO A 366 -1.66 39.55 47.57
N GLU A 367 -0.63 39.18 48.33
CA GLU A 367 0.78 39.45 48.01
C GLU A 367 1.40 38.39 47.09
N THR A 368 0.61 37.40 46.64
CA THR A 368 1.05 36.40 45.67
C THR A 368 1.33 37.05 44.31
N ALA A 369 2.51 36.78 43.73
CA ALA A 369 2.91 37.37 42.46
C ALA A 369 3.79 36.44 41.62
N ILE A 370 3.63 36.51 40.29
CA ILE A 370 4.61 35.98 39.33
C ILE A 370 5.82 36.91 39.33
N ILE A 371 6.95 36.42 39.82
CA ILE A 371 8.20 37.19 39.94
C ILE A 371 9.20 36.91 38.83
N TYR A 372 9.00 35.83 38.07
CA TYR A 372 9.85 35.48 36.94
C TYR A 372 9.02 34.87 35.80
N ARG A 373 9.33 35.29 34.57
CA ARG A 373 8.89 34.65 33.34
C ARG A 373 10.04 34.62 32.34
N GLY A 374 10.57 33.44 32.05
CA GLY A 374 11.75 33.31 31.18
C GLY A 374 12.16 31.85 30.93
N SER A 375 13.13 31.64 30.05
CA SER A 375 13.53 30.29 29.59
C SER A 375 14.58 29.61 30.47
N ALA A 376 15.25 30.35 31.35
CA ALA A 376 16.29 29.79 32.22
C ALA A 376 15.65 29.00 33.38
N PRO A 377 16.16 27.81 33.74
CA PRO A 377 15.63 27.02 34.86
C PRO A 377 16.15 27.52 36.23
N LEU A 378 16.22 28.85 36.38
CA LEU A 378 16.84 29.56 37.49
C LEU A 378 16.31 31.00 37.53
N HIS A 379 16.10 31.52 38.74
CA HIS A 379 15.91 32.93 38.99
C HIS A 379 16.69 33.41 40.23
N GLU A 380 17.20 34.64 40.18
CA GLU A 380 17.86 35.31 41.29
C GLU A 380 17.03 36.51 41.74
N THR A 381 16.64 36.53 43.02
CA THR A 381 15.83 37.59 43.59
C THR A 381 16.69 38.73 44.15
N SER A 382 16.08 39.88 44.38
CA SER A 382 16.73 41.07 44.96
C SER A 382 17.02 40.93 46.46
N GLY A 383 17.94 41.74 46.97
CA GLY A 383 18.42 41.68 48.37
C GLY A 383 17.44 42.16 49.46
N ASP A 384 16.26 42.61 49.06
CA ASP A 384 15.11 43.00 49.88
C ASP A 384 13.98 41.96 49.87
N THR A 385 14.19 40.82 49.20
CA THR A 385 13.21 39.72 49.16
C THR A 385 12.93 39.21 50.59
N PRO A 386 11.66 39.12 51.01
CA PRO A 386 11.32 38.63 52.32
C PRO A 386 11.77 37.17 52.56
N THR A 387 12.27 36.91 53.77
CA THR A 387 12.67 35.56 54.17
C THR A 387 11.47 34.67 54.47
N GLY A 388 11.59 33.36 54.23
CA GLY A 388 10.55 32.40 54.62
C GLY A 388 9.31 32.39 53.74
N TRP A 389 9.29 33.14 52.63
CA TRP A 389 8.26 33.08 51.60
C TRP A 389 8.28 31.74 50.85
N TYR A 390 7.16 31.41 50.25
CA TYR A 390 6.93 30.20 49.48
C TYR A 390 7.04 30.47 47.99
N TYR A 391 7.59 29.49 47.27
CA TYR A 391 7.80 29.55 45.83
C TYR A 391 7.26 28.28 45.18
N ARG A 392 6.66 28.44 44.00
CA ARG A 392 6.29 27.34 43.10
C ARG A 392 6.56 27.76 41.66
N VAL A 393 6.92 26.80 40.83
CA VAL A 393 7.28 27.01 39.43
C VAL A 393 6.42 26.13 38.52
N ARG A 394 6.06 26.61 37.34
CA ARG A 394 5.43 25.80 36.30
C ARG A 394 6.15 25.97 34.97
N SER A 395 6.03 24.97 34.11
CA SER A 395 6.55 25.02 32.75
C SER A 395 5.47 25.49 31.78
N LEU A 396 5.91 26.20 30.74
CA LEU A 396 5.09 26.66 29.64
C LEU A 396 5.75 26.27 28.33
N ASN A 397 4.92 26.09 27.30
CA ASN A 397 5.34 25.99 25.92
C ASN A 397 4.46 26.91 25.08
N THR A 398 4.96 28.10 24.77
CA THR A 398 4.21 29.12 24.00
C THR A 398 3.97 28.75 22.55
N HIS A 399 4.69 27.78 21.99
CA HIS A 399 4.55 27.36 20.60
C HIS A 399 3.54 26.22 20.45
N PHE A 400 3.57 25.27 21.38
CA PHE A 400 2.86 24.00 21.26
C PHE A 400 1.65 23.86 22.18
N ALA A 401 1.68 24.52 23.34
CA ALA A 401 0.62 24.50 24.35
C ALA A 401 0.43 25.88 25.00
N PRO A 402 0.18 26.95 24.20
CA PRO A 402 0.17 28.33 24.69
C PRO A 402 -0.88 28.58 25.79
N ARG A 403 -1.96 27.78 25.83
CA ARG A 403 -3.03 27.90 26.82
C ARG A 403 -3.04 26.76 27.83
N THR A 404 -2.10 25.83 27.77
CA THR A 404 -2.06 24.64 28.63
C THR A 404 -0.71 24.53 29.33
N PRO A 405 -0.45 25.38 30.35
CA PRO A 405 0.75 25.25 31.17
C PRO A 405 0.73 23.94 31.96
N SER A 406 1.89 23.50 32.46
CA SER A 406 1.91 22.41 33.44
C SER A 406 1.17 22.80 34.72
N SER A 407 0.85 21.81 35.54
CA SER A 407 0.58 22.07 36.97
C SER A 407 1.76 22.79 37.62
N TRP A 408 1.49 23.50 38.71
CA TRP A 408 2.53 24.06 39.56
C TRP A 408 3.36 22.95 40.22
N SER A 409 4.65 23.23 40.47
CA SER A 409 5.52 22.40 41.28
C SER A 409 4.98 22.25 42.70
N ALA A 410 5.55 21.31 43.46
CA ALA A 410 5.41 21.33 44.91
C ALA A 410 5.91 22.68 45.46
N THR A 411 5.18 23.22 46.44
CA THR A 411 5.53 24.45 47.15
C THR A 411 6.84 24.26 47.92
N ARG A 412 7.76 25.23 47.82
CA ARG A 412 9.01 25.24 48.58
C ARG A 412 9.22 26.54 49.31
N ARG A 413 9.57 26.46 50.60
CA ARG A 413 9.84 27.61 51.44
C ARG A 413 11.30 28.06 51.35
N ALA A 414 11.53 29.37 51.25
CA ALA A 414 12.85 29.95 51.36
C ALA A 414 13.40 29.87 52.80
N PRO A 415 14.73 29.90 52.99
CA PRO A 415 15.34 30.00 54.31
C PRO A 415 14.80 31.20 55.10
N VAL A 416 14.55 30.97 56.40
CA VAL A 416 14.08 32.01 57.34
C VAL A 416 15.26 32.68 58.06
N GLN A 417 16.36 31.95 58.20
CA GLN A 417 17.55 32.41 58.92
C GLN A 417 18.83 32.11 58.14
N LEU A 418 19.85 32.91 58.41
CA LEU A 418 21.21 32.67 57.93
C LEU A 418 21.84 31.52 58.71
N GLU A 419 22.83 30.87 58.12
CA GLU A 419 23.62 29.87 58.84
C GLU A 419 24.41 30.52 59.98
N THR A 420 24.66 29.74 61.03
CA THR A 420 25.49 30.21 62.14
C THR A 420 26.94 30.40 61.67
N PRO A 421 27.56 31.58 61.88
CA PRO A 421 28.97 31.80 61.57
C PRO A 421 29.86 30.80 62.31
N GLN A 422 30.77 30.14 61.59
CA GLN A 422 31.70 29.19 62.17
C GLN A 422 33.07 29.82 62.37
N PHE A 423 33.53 29.91 63.62
CA PHE A 423 34.87 30.39 63.93
C PHE A 423 35.93 29.41 63.38
N THR A 424 36.95 29.98 62.75
CA THR A 424 38.13 29.26 62.26
C THR A 424 39.38 29.56 63.08
N THR A 425 39.41 30.70 63.77
CA THR A 425 40.50 31.08 64.68
C THR A 425 39.95 31.88 65.84
N ILE A 426 40.32 31.48 67.06
CA ILE A 426 39.97 32.16 68.30
C ILE A 426 41.24 32.28 69.14
N ASN A 427 41.73 33.50 69.36
CA ASN A 427 42.81 33.76 70.32
C ASN A 427 42.62 35.15 70.98
N ARG A 428 43.60 35.56 71.80
CA ARG A 428 43.53 36.81 72.57
C ARG A 428 43.54 38.09 71.72
N GLN A 429 43.93 38.03 70.46
CA GLN A 429 44.10 39.19 69.57
C GLN A 429 43.12 39.22 68.40
N VAL A 430 42.66 38.06 67.91
CA VAL A 430 41.81 37.98 66.72
C VAL A 430 40.72 36.91 66.84
N LEU A 431 39.55 37.24 66.29
CA LEU A 431 38.45 36.32 66.00
C LEU A 431 38.27 36.27 64.48
N VAL A 432 38.31 35.08 63.90
CA VAL A 432 38.08 34.86 62.46
C VAL A 432 37.01 33.81 62.29
N TRP A 433 36.08 34.04 61.37
CA TRP A 433 35.01 33.10 61.02
C TRP A 433 34.87 32.94 59.50
N ARG A 434 34.23 31.86 59.07
CA ARG A 434 33.82 31.68 57.68
C ARG A 434 32.69 32.66 57.34
N PRO A 435 32.78 33.41 56.22
CA PRO A 435 31.67 34.23 55.75
C PRO A 435 30.41 33.39 55.54
N VAL A 436 29.30 33.84 56.11
CA VAL A 436 27.96 33.31 55.88
C VAL A 436 27.37 34.01 54.66
N ILE A 437 27.00 33.24 53.63
CA ILE A 437 26.37 33.77 52.43
C ILE A 437 25.03 34.43 52.80
N GLY A 438 24.80 35.66 52.34
CA GLY A 438 23.62 36.46 52.67
C GLY A 438 23.77 37.35 53.91
N ALA A 439 24.83 37.19 54.71
CA ALA A 439 25.07 38.07 55.86
C ALA A 439 25.55 39.46 55.41
N LYS A 440 24.78 40.50 55.77
CA LYS A 440 25.14 41.92 55.53
C LYS A 440 26.05 42.50 56.61
N SER A 441 25.95 42.00 57.83
CA SER A 441 26.79 42.38 58.97
C SER A 441 26.87 41.23 59.99
N TYR A 442 27.84 41.32 60.89
CA TYR A 442 28.00 40.38 62.01
C TYR A 442 28.01 41.18 63.31
N GLU A 443 27.32 40.65 64.33
CA GLU A 443 27.41 41.17 65.69
C GLU A 443 28.21 40.18 66.55
N VAL A 444 29.23 40.68 67.24
CA VAL A 444 30.05 39.88 68.15
C VAL A 444 29.80 40.36 69.57
N ARG A 445 29.21 39.48 70.40
CA ARG A 445 28.97 39.75 71.83
C ARG A 445 29.89 38.89 72.68
N ARG A 446 30.47 39.48 73.71
CA ARG A 446 31.21 38.78 74.76
C ARG A 446 30.35 38.76 76.02
N PHE A 447 30.11 37.57 76.54
CA PHE A 447 29.42 37.35 77.80
C PHE A 447 30.43 37.05 78.91
#